data_AF-A0A1I7UZD2-F1
#
_entry.id   AF-A0A1I7UZD2-F1
#
_cell.length_a   1.000
_cell.length_b   1.000
_cell.length_c   1.000
_cell.angle_alpha   90.00
_cell.angle_beta   90.00
_cell.angle_gamma   90.00
#
_symmetry.space_group_name_H-M   'P 1'
#
loop_
_entity.id
_entity.type
_entity.pdbx_description
1 polymer ?
#
loop_
_entity_poly.entity_id
_entity_poly.type
_entity_poly.pdbx_seq_one_letter_code
_entity_poly.pdbx_strand_id
1 'polypeptide(L)'
;MLSREQLQDLSEAIKTVSESGTGFVPRSDVQTGLKVLGIDVPGYKMRELLDQHFGNDAQIEVDRFAKLFDTLEAQRNEEANRWKQQTKQVSGAYQTHSSKQENVQHTIRVEEEVAFSNWINSNLSDDADLKRLLPVNPQGGELYTKVQDGLVICKLINLAVPGTIDERAINKKNLNTYTKLENLTLALMSSQAIGCNIINIDNIDLSKGTAHLVLGLLWQIIRIGLFNQIDLQHCPGLFRLLRDGETLDDLRRLSPEEILMRWVNYHLERAGIQRRLHNFTSDITDSEIYTHLLHQIAPNGYGVTLAPLGVQGNVPRGWSDVG
;
A
#
# COMPACT_ATOMS: atom_id res chain seq x y z
N MET A 1 -4.81 -23.14 -15.70
CA MET A 1 -4.67 -23.10 -17.18
C MET A 1 -4.88 -21.67 -17.60
N LEU A 2 -3.98 -21.13 -18.43
CA LEU A 2 -4.05 -19.73 -18.86
C LEU A 2 -5.27 -19.49 -19.77
N SER A 3 -5.94 -18.35 -19.58
CA SER A 3 -7.02 -17.89 -20.44
C SER A 3 -6.51 -17.50 -21.83
N ARG A 4 -7.41 -17.34 -22.80
CA ARG A 4 -7.04 -16.91 -24.15
C ARG A 4 -6.39 -15.52 -24.18
N GLU A 5 -6.86 -14.61 -23.33
CA GLU A 5 -6.27 -13.28 -23.16
C GLU A 5 -4.87 -13.38 -22.53
N GLN A 6 -4.71 -14.19 -21.48
CA GLN A 6 -3.41 -14.42 -20.84
C GLN A 6 -2.39 -15.07 -21.81
N LEU A 7 -2.84 -15.98 -22.68
CA LEU A 7 -1.98 -16.57 -23.71
C LEU A 7 -1.57 -15.54 -24.77
N GLN A 8 -2.47 -14.64 -25.14
CA GLN A 8 -2.17 -13.54 -26.06
C GLN A 8 -1.11 -12.61 -25.44
N ASP A 9 -1.34 -12.12 -24.23
CA ASP A 9 -0.41 -11.23 -23.52
C ASP A 9 0.97 -11.87 -23.34
N LEU A 10 1.00 -13.17 -22.99
CA LEU A 10 2.24 -13.94 -22.84
C LEU A 10 2.98 -14.10 -24.18
N SER A 11 2.27 -14.30 -25.29
CA SER A 11 2.85 -14.43 -26.63
C SER A 11 3.41 -13.12 -27.19
N GLU A 12 2.80 -11.98 -26.83
CA GLU A 12 3.31 -10.65 -27.18
C GLU A 12 4.63 -10.34 -26.45
N ALA A 13 4.73 -10.77 -25.19
CA ALA A 13 5.91 -10.57 -24.37
C ALA A 13 7.03 -11.58 -24.63
N ILE A 14 6.69 -12.83 -24.95
CA ILE A 14 7.63 -13.95 -25.10
C ILE A 14 7.43 -14.60 -26.46
N LYS A 15 8.27 -14.24 -27.43
CA LYS A 15 8.16 -14.65 -28.84
C LYS A 15 8.22 -16.16 -29.08
N THR A 16 8.69 -16.94 -28.11
CA THR A 16 8.76 -18.42 -28.17
C THR A 16 7.48 -19.10 -27.71
N VAL A 17 6.48 -18.32 -27.29
CA VAL A 17 5.12 -18.77 -26.94
C VAL A 17 4.16 -18.34 -28.04
N SER A 18 3.29 -19.25 -28.48
CA SER A 18 2.22 -18.93 -29.43
C SER A 18 0.90 -18.66 -28.74
N GLU A 19 0.02 -17.92 -29.43
CA GLU A 19 -1.37 -17.65 -28.99
C GLU A 19 -2.21 -18.92 -28.78
N SER A 20 -1.78 -20.07 -29.34
CA SER A 20 -2.44 -21.37 -29.13
C SER A 20 -1.97 -22.09 -27.85
N GLY A 21 -1.08 -21.48 -27.07
CA GLY A 21 -0.52 -22.08 -25.85
C GLY A 21 0.54 -23.15 -26.11
N THR A 22 1.13 -23.16 -27.31
CA THR A 22 2.24 -24.06 -27.67
C THR A 22 3.57 -23.31 -27.70
N GLY A 23 4.65 -23.97 -27.29
CA GLY A 23 6.00 -23.39 -27.23
C GLY A 23 6.62 -23.51 -25.84
N PHE A 24 7.58 -22.63 -25.55
CA PHE A 24 8.30 -22.61 -24.28
C PHE A 24 8.62 -21.18 -23.83
N VAL A 25 8.75 -21.00 -22.52
CA VAL A 25 9.23 -19.79 -21.86
C VAL A 25 10.70 -19.99 -21.47
N PRO A 26 11.65 -19.17 -21.96
CA PRO A 26 13.03 -19.22 -21.50
C PRO A 26 13.10 -18.95 -20.00
N ARG A 27 14.01 -19.62 -19.29
CA ARG A 27 14.18 -19.45 -17.84
C ARG A 27 14.42 -17.99 -17.44
N SER A 28 15.14 -17.22 -18.27
CA SER A 28 15.38 -15.79 -18.07
C SER A 28 14.11 -14.95 -18.12
N ASP A 29 13.07 -15.42 -18.81
CA ASP A 29 11.90 -14.65 -19.18
C ASP A 29 10.67 -15.04 -18.34
N VAL A 30 10.80 -16.03 -17.45
CA VAL A 30 9.71 -16.46 -16.55
C VAL A 30 9.21 -15.30 -15.69
N GLN A 31 10.12 -14.48 -15.16
CA GLN A 31 9.75 -13.31 -14.36
C GLN A 31 8.97 -12.28 -15.18
N THR A 32 9.41 -12.03 -16.41
CA THR A 32 8.71 -11.15 -17.35
C THR A 32 7.32 -11.70 -17.67
N GLY A 33 7.22 -13.02 -17.93
CA GLY A 33 5.95 -13.69 -18.20
C GLY A 33 4.98 -13.58 -17.02
N LEU A 34 5.42 -13.85 -15.79
CA LEU A 34 4.57 -13.69 -14.60
C LEU A 34 4.11 -12.24 -14.41
N LYS A 35 5.02 -11.28 -14.64
CA LYS A 35 4.73 -9.85 -14.48
C LYS A 35 3.67 -9.36 -15.47
N VAL A 36 3.76 -9.80 -16.73
CA VAL A 36 2.76 -9.49 -17.77
C VAL A 36 1.38 -10.05 -17.40
N LEU A 37 1.34 -11.23 -16.77
CA LEU A 37 0.10 -11.82 -16.27
C LEU A 37 -0.35 -11.27 -14.90
N GLY A 38 0.26 -10.18 -14.43
CA GLY A 38 -0.15 -9.48 -13.20
C GLY A 38 0.35 -10.09 -11.90
N ILE A 39 1.39 -10.93 -11.95
CA ILE A 39 2.08 -11.45 -10.76
C ILE A 39 3.51 -10.90 -10.75
N ASP A 40 3.76 -9.93 -9.86
CA ASP A 40 5.10 -9.41 -9.65
C ASP A 40 5.82 -10.20 -8.55
N VAL A 41 6.85 -10.96 -8.94
CA VAL A 41 7.67 -11.75 -8.02
C VAL A 41 9.01 -11.05 -7.84
N PRO A 42 9.44 -10.75 -6.59
CA PRO A 42 10.77 -10.19 -6.33
C PRO A 42 11.90 -11.07 -6.86
N GLY A 43 12.92 -10.47 -7.47
CA GLY A 43 14.01 -11.20 -8.12
C GLY A 43 14.78 -12.18 -7.22
N TYR A 44 14.86 -11.90 -5.91
CA TYR A 44 15.48 -12.83 -4.95
C TYR A 44 14.64 -14.10 -4.71
N LYS A 45 13.30 -13.99 -4.71
CA LYS A 45 12.38 -15.13 -4.64
C LYS A 45 12.30 -15.89 -5.95
N MET A 46 12.50 -15.19 -7.07
CA MET A 46 12.47 -15.79 -8.41
C MET A 46 13.49 -16.92 -8.53
N ARG A 47 14.71 -16.74 -8.00
CA ARG A 47 15.74 -17.79 -8.07
C ARG A 47 15.31 -19.07 -7.35
N GLU A 48 14.79 -18.93 -6.13
CA GLU A 48 14.29 -20.06 -5.33
C GLU A 48 13.07 -20.73 -5.99
N LEU A 49 12.12 -19.95 -6.48
CA LEU A 49 10.93 -20.44 -7.21
C LEU A 49 11.30 -21.21 -8.48
N LEU A 50 12.26 -20.69 -9.26
CA LEU A 50 12.72 -21.33 -10.47
C LEU A 50 13.45 -22.66 -10.19
N ASP A 51 14.27 -22.69 -9.13
CA ASP A 51 14.96 -23.90 -8.70
C ASP A 51 13.97 -24.96 -8.18
N GLN A 52 12.96 -24.54 -7.42
CA GLN A 52 11.93 -25.42 -6.84
C GLN A 52 10.99 -26.03 -7.89
N HIS A 53 10.58 -25.26 -8.90
CA HIS A 53 9.56 -25.70 -9.88
C HIS A 53 10.14 -26.21 -11.20
N PHE A 54 11.33 -25.74 -11.57
CA PHE A 54 11.93 -26.04 -12.88
C PHE A 54 13.36 -26.59 -12.80
N GLY A 55 13.97 -26.69 -11.61
CA GLY A 55 15.35 -27.17 -11.47
C GLY A 55 16.30 -26.34 -12.33
N ASN A 56 17.10 -26.99 -13.18
CA ASN A 56 18.04 -26.36 -14.11
C ASN A 56 17.53 -26.24 -15.55
N ASP A 57 16.22 -26.41 -15.78
CA ASP A 57 15.65 -26.35 -17.12
C ASP A 57 15.78 -24.93 -17.71
N ALA A 58 16.39 -24.83 -18.89
CA ALA A 58 16.57 -23.55 -19.60
C ALA A 58 15.33 -23.12 -20.39
N GLN A 59 14.48 -24.09 -20.78
CA GLN A 59 13.26 -23.89 -21.55
C GLN A 59 12.10 -24.56 -20.82
N ILE A 60 11.09 -23.78 -20.47
CA ILE A 60 9.96 -24.22 -19.64
C ILE A 60 8.74 -24.29 -20.53
N GLU A 61 8.19 -25.49 -20.70
CA GLU A 61 6.95 -25.67 -21.46
C GLU A 61 5.82 -24.80 -20.91
N VAL A 62 4.99 -24.25 -21.80
CA VAL A 62 3.90 -23.32 -21.44
C VAL A 62 2.95 -23.95 -20.42
N ASP A 63 2.69 -25.26 -20.48
CA ASP A 63 1.85 -25.96 -19.50
C ASP A 63 2.49 -25.97 -18.09
N ARG A 64 3.80 -26.14 -17.99
CA ARG A 64 4.54 -26.08 -16.71
C ARG A 64 4.57 -24.66 -16.16
N PHE A 65 4.76 -23.67 -17.04
CA PHE A 65 4.63 -22.26 -16.65
C PHE A 65 3.21 -21.94 -16.15
N ALA A 66 2.16 -22.42 -16.83
CA ALA A 66 0.78 -22.23 -16.44
C ALA A 66 0.48 -22.84 -15.05
N LYS A 67 1.05 -24.01 -14.73
CA LYS A 67 0.94 -24.62 -13.39
C LYS A 67 1.59 -23.75 -12.30
N LEU A 68 2.74 -23.14 -12.57
CA LEU A 68 3.36 -22.20 -11.65
C LEU A 68 2.47 -20.97 -11.46
N PHE A 69 1.94 -20.40 -12.55
CA PHE A 69 1.03 -19.27 -12.51
C PHE A 69 -0.21 -19.59 -11.66
N ASP A 70 -0.88 -20.72 -11.90
CA ASP A 70 -2.06 -21.15 -11.13
C ASP A 70 -1.74 -21.27 -9.63
N THR A 71 -0.54 -21.78 -9.29
CA THR A 71 -0.08 -21.92 -7.90
C THR A 71 0.12 -20.57 -7.22
N LEU A 72 0.79 -19.64 -7.90
CA LEU A 72 1.05 -18.30 -7.39
C LEU A 72 -0.24 -17.47 -7.30
N GLU A 73 -1.14 -17.64 -8.26
CA GLU A 73 -2.46 -17.01 -8.23
C GLU A 73 -3.31 -17.55 -7.08
N ALA A 74 -3.29 -18.87 -6.84
CA ALA A 74 -3.96 -19.49 -5.70
C ALA A 74 -3.40 -18.97 -4.36
N GLN A 75 -2.08 -18.86 -4.22
CA GLN A 75 -1.45 -18.28 -3.03
C GLN A 75 -1.82 -16.81 -2.81
N ARG A 76 -1.79 -15.99 -3.87
CA ARG A 76 -2.26 -14.59 -3.83
C ARG A 76 -3.72 -14.50 -3.41
N ASN A 77 -4.57 -15.37 -3.95
CA ASN A 77 -5.99 -15.42 -3.63
C ASN A 77 -6.24 -15.96 -2.21
N GLU A 78 -5.43 -16.89 -1.71
CA GLU A 78 -5.46 -17.35 -0.33
C GLU A 78 -5.00 -16.28 0.65
N GLU A 79 -3.94 -15.53 0.34
CA GLU A 79 -3.52 -14.38 1.14
C GLU A 79 -4.62 -13.31 1.17
N ALA A 80 -5.22 -13.01 0.02
CA ALA A 80 -6.37 -12.12 -0.07
C ALA A 80 -7.59 -12.67 0.70
N ASN A 81 -7.82 -13.99 0.71
CA ASN A 81 -8.93 -14.62 1.42
C ASN A 81 -8.66 -14.77 2.93
N ARG A 82 -7.41 -15.01 3.36
CA ARG A 82 -6.96 -14.95 4.76
C ARG A 82 -7.10 -13.54 5.29
N TRP A 83 -6.74 -12.53 4.48
CA TRP A 83 -7.04 -11.13 4.76
C TRP A 83 -8.55 -10.90 4.90
N LYS A 84 -9.40 -11.46 4.01
CA LYS A 84 -10.88 -11.42 4.12
C LYS A 84 -11.46 -12.19 5.32
N GLN A 85 -10.78 -13.20 5.86
CA GLN A 85 -11.23 -13.94 7.04
C GLN A 85 -10.79 -13.24 8.34
N GLN A 86 -9.58 -12.70 8.39
CA GLN A 86 -9.12 -11.85 9.49
C GLN A 86 -9.90 -10.52 9.58
N THR A 87 -10.45 -10.00 8.46
CA THR A 87 -11.34 -8.83 8.47
C THR A 87 -12.74 -9.10 9.05
N LYS A 88 -13.19 -10.35 9.18
CA LYS A 88 -14.54 -10.67 9.72
C LYS A 88 -14.63 -10.61 11.26
N GLN A 89 -13.50 -10.55 11.97
CA GLN A 89 -13.49 -10.57 13.44
C GLN A 89 -13.33 -9.20 14.11
N VAL A 90 -13.28 -8.10 13.36
CA VAL A 90 -13.09 -6.76 13.95
C VAL A 90 -14.41 -6.01 14.00
N SER A 91 -14.86 -5.72 15.22
CA SER A 91 -16.03 -4.91 15.54
C SER A 91 -15.89 -3.50 14.98
N GLY A 92 -16.75 -3.12 14.02
CA GLY A 92 -16.79 -1.75 13.47
C GLY A 92 -16.98 -1.67 11.96
N ALA A 93 -16.86 -2.78 11.22
CA ALA A 93 -17.01 -2.76 9.78
C ALA A 93 -18.49 -2.68 9.32
N TYR A 94 -18.78 -1.82 8.34
CA TYR A 94 -20.06 -1.82 7.64
C TYR A 94 -19.90 -2.31 6.21
N GLN A 95 -20.92 -2.99 5.70
CA GLN A 95 -20.93 -3.58 4.36
C GLN A 95 -21.61 -2.63 3.38
N THR A 96 -20.99 -2.41 2.22
CA THR A 96 -21.63 -1.72 1.09
C THR A 96 -21.72 -2.64 -0.11
N HIS A 97 -22.89 -2.68 -0.75
CA HIS A 97 -23.10 -3.42 -1.99
C HIS A 97 -22.47 -2.68 -3.17
N SER A 98 -21.74 -3.41 -4.03
CA SER A 98 -21.29 -2.86 -5.31
C SER A 98 -22.48 -2.60 -6.23
N SER A 99 -22.55 -1.39 -6.79
CA SER A 99 -23.56 -1.04 -7.80
C SER A 99 -23.26 -1.63 -9.19
N LYS A 100 -22.03 -2.12 -9.41
CA LYS A 100 -21.57 -2.66 -10.71
C LYS A 100 -21.60 -4.19 -10.78
N GLN A 101 -21.64 -4.89 -9.65
CA GLN A 101 -21.68 -6.36 -9.59
C GLN A 101 -22.57 -6.81 -8.42
N GLU A 102 -23.70 -7.47 -8.73
CA GLU A 102 -24.75 -7.84 -7.77
C GLU A 102 -24.30 -8.76 -6.62
N ASN A 103 -23.09 -9.33 -6.67
CA ASN A 103 -22.59 -10.30 -5.69
C ASN A 103 -21.27 -9.92 -5.00
N VAL A 104 -20.79 -8.67 -5.15
CA VAL A 104 -19.56 -8.21 -4.48
C VAL A 104 -19.92 -7.29 -3.32
N GLN A 105 -19.64 -7.77 -2.11
CA GLN A 105 -19.70 -6.97 -0.88
C GLN A 105 -18.32 -6.38 -0.57
N HIS A 106 -18.26 -5.06 -0.37
CA HIS A 106 -17.07 -4.40 0.14
C HIS A 106 -17.21 -4.14 1.64
N THR A 107 -16.23 -4.60 2.42
CA THR A 107 -16.12 -4.31 3.85
C THR A 107 -15.33 -3.02 4.02
N ILE A 108 -15.96 -1.98 4.57
CA ILE A 108 -15.29 -0.73 4.91
C ILE A 108 -14.98 -0.73 6.40
N ARG A 109 -13.72 -0.48 6.74
CA ARG A 109 -13.25 -0.36 8.12
C ARG A 109 -13.38 1.10 8.56
N VAL A 110 -14.15 1.35 9.62
CA VAL A 110 -14.33 2.70 10.17
C VAL A 110 -12.99 3.27 10.65
N GLU A 111 -12.07 2.41 11.07
CA GLU A 111 -10.72 2.78 11.49
C GLU A 111 -9.92 3.44 10.36
N GLU A 112 -10.10 3.01 9.11
CA GLU A 112 -9.42 3.59 7.95
C GLU A 112 -9.95 4.99 7.65
N GLU A 113 -11.27 5.17 7.71
CA GLU A 113 -11.90 6.49 7.57
C GLU A 113 -11.39 7.47 8.63
N VAL A 114 -11.34 7.03 9.90
CA VAL A 114 -10.84 7.85 11.01
C VAL A 114 -9.37 8.20 10.78
N ALA A 115 -8.53 7.22 10.46
CA ALA A 115 -7.10 7.42 10.26
C ALA A 115 -6.82 8.37 9.09
N PHE A 116 -7.47 8.18 7.94
CA PHE A 116 -7.24 9.01 6.76
C PHE A 116 -7.78 10.42 6.93
N SER A 117 -8.92 10.60 7.61
CA SER A 117 -9.44 11.93 7.94
C SER A 117 -8.49 12.70 8.85
N ASN A 118 -7.97 12.05 9.89
CA ASN A 118 -6.97 12.65 10.78
C ASN A 118 -5.66 12.97 10.06
N TRP A 119 -5.21 12.09 9.15
CA TRP A 119 -4.04 12.32 8.33
C TRP A 119 -4.20 13.55 7.43
N ILE A 120 -5.34 13.66 6.75
CA ILE A 120 -5.69 14.82 5.91
C ILE A 120 -5.68 16.11 6.75
N ASN A 121 -6.37 16.09 7.89
CA ASN A 121 -6.46 17.25 8.78
C ASN A 121 -5.07 17.70 9.25
N SER A 122 -4.20 16.76 9.62
CA SER A 122 -2.88 17.07 10.19
C SER A 122 -1.91 17.64 9.15
N ASN A 123 -2.05 17.27 7.88
CA ASN A 123 -1.09 17.65 6.83
C ASN A 123 -1.58 18.76 5.90
N LEU A 124 -2.89 19.03 5.86
CA LEU A 124 -3.49 19.99 4.91
C LEU A 124 -4.28 21.10 5.60
N SER A 125 -4.32 21.19 6.94
CA SER A 125 -5.09 22.20 7.69
C SER A 125 -4.81 23.64 7.25
N ASP A 126 -3.57 23.91 6.85
CA ASP A 126 -3.10 25.26 6.54
C ASP A 126 -3.28 25.63 5.05
N ASP A 127 -3.78 24.71 4.21
CA ASP A 127 -3.99 24.97 2.80
C ASP A 127 -5.16 25.96 2.59
N ALA A 128 -4.84 27.07 1.91
CA ALA A 128 -5.78 28.17 1.72
C ALA A 128 -7.01 27.80 0.86
N ASP A 129 -6.86 26.86 -0.08
CA ASP A 129 -7.93 26.42 -0.97
C ASP A 129 -8.87 25.40 -0.28
N LEU A 130 -8.38 24.72 0.75
CA LEU A 130 -9.11 23.67 1.48
C LEU A 130 -9.86 24.15 2.73
N LYS A 131 -9.82 25.44 3.06
CA LYS A 131 -10.51 26.00 4.26
C LYS A 131 -12.00 25.66 4.39
N ARG A 132 -12.71 25.46 3.26
CA ARG A 132 -14.13 25.05 3.26
C ARG A 132 -14.32 23.55 3.41
N LEU A 133 -13.28 22.77 3.15
CA LEU A 133 -13.29 21.31 3.16
C LEU A 133 -12.73 20.76 4.48
N LEU A 134 -11.82 21.47 5.14
CA LEU A 134 -11.17 21.05 6.37
C LEU A 134 -11.68 21.82 7.61
N PRO A 135 -11.66 21.19 8.80
CA PRO A 135 -11.31 19.79 9.03
C PRO A 135 -12.40 18.83 8.51
N VAL A 136 -11.98 17.61 8.19
CA VAL A 136 -12.88 16.47 7.94
C VAL A 136 -13.22 15.83 9.28
N ASN A 137 -14.51 15.70 9.61
CA ASN A 137 -14.95 14.90 10.73
C ASN A 137 -14.58 13.43 10.48
N PRO A 138 -13.78 12.78 11.35
CA PRO A 138 -13.36 11.40 11.16
C PRO A 138 -14.50 10.38 11.32
N GLN A 139 -15.69 10.83 11.73
CA GLN A 139 -16.88 9.98 11.88
C GLN A 139 -18.01 10.42 10.95
N GLY A 140 -18.82 9.46 10.52
CA GLY A 140 -20.10 9.70 9.86
C GLY A 140 -20.02 9.89 8.34
N GLY A 141 -18.91 9.50 7.70
CA GLY A 141 -18.77 9.48 6.24
C GLY A 141 -18.49 10.85 5.62
N GLU A 142 -18.15 11.88 6.42
CA GLU A 142 -17.89 13.22 5.91
C GLU A 142 -16.72 13.22 4.92
N LEU A 143 -15.70 12.38 5.15
CA LEU A 143 -14.58 12.16 4.24
C LEU A 143 -15.04 11.97 2.80
N TYR A 144 -16.02 11.09 2.57
CA TYR A 144 -16.49 10.74 1.23
C TYR A 144 -17.18 11.89 0.52
N THR A 145 -17.77 12.82 1.26
CA THR A 145 -18.41 14.02 0.72
C THR A 145 -17.39 15.12 0.41
N LYS A 146 -16.38 15.28 1.26
CA LYS A 146 -15.35 16.33 1.15
C LYS A 146 -14.39 16.12 -0.01
N VAL A 147 -14.24 14.88 -0.48
CA VAL A 147 -13.38 14.55 -1.62
C VAL A 147 -14.07 14.65 -2.99
N GLN A 148 -15.40 14.80 -3.05
CA GLN A 148 -16.19 14.72 -4.29
C GLN A 148 -15.90 15.82 -5.31
N ASP A 149 -15.23 16.91 -4.91
CA ASP A 149 -14.83 17.98 -5.83
C ASP A 149 -13.39 17.87 -6.33
N GLY A 150 -12.67 16.81 -5.89
CA GLY A 150 -11.31 16.47 -6.29
C GLY A 150 -10.22 17.32 -5.65
N LEU A 151 -10.51 18.43 -4.95
CA LEU A 151 -9.46 19.31 -4.42
C LEU A 151 -8.59 18.59 -3.40
N VAL A 152 -9.20 17.92 -2.41
CA VAL A 152 -8.46 17.20 -1.36
C VAL A 152 -7.55 16.14 -1.98
N ILE A 153 -8.04 15.40 -2.98
CA ILE A 153 -7.26 14.35 -3.64
C ILE A 153 -6.08 14.95 -4.41
N CYS A 154 -6.30 16.01 -5.20
CA CYS A 154 -5.21 16.70 -5.90
C CYS A 154 -4.13 17.23 -4.95
N LYS A 155 -4.54 17.83 -3.82
CA LYS A 155 -3.62 18.35 -2.81
C LYS A 155 -2.85 17.23 -2.10
N LEU A 156 -3.50 16.10 -1.82
CA LEU A 156 -2.82 14.91 -1.28
C LEU A 156 -1.80 14.33 -2.25
N ILE A 157 -2.08 14.32 -3.55
CA ILE A 157 -1.11 13.86 -4.57
C ILE A 157 0.14 14.75 -4.54
N ASN A 158 -0.02 16.07 -4.51
CA ASN A 158 1.10 17.00 -4.39
C ASN A 158 1.83 16.90 -3.05
N LEU A 159 1.12 16.55 -1.97
CA LEU A 159 1.76 16.27 -0.68
C LEU A 159 2.61 14.99 -0.74
N ALA A 160 2.11 13.93 -1.39
CA ALA A 160 2.82 12.66 -1.54
C ALA A 160 4.04 12.77 -2.46
N VAL A 161 3.87 13.45 -3.60
CA VAL A 161 4.92 13.70 -4.59
C VAL A 161 4.83 15.16 -5.06
N PRO A 162 5.66 16.06 -4.50
CA PRO A 162 5.62 17.48 -4.83
C PRO A 162 5.79 17.77 -6.33
N GLY A 163 4.94 18.65 -6.87
CA GLY A 163 5.01 19.10 -8.26
C GLY A 163 4.34 18.16 -9.28
N THR A 164 3.65 17.12 -8.83
CA THR A 164 2.91 16.20 -9.73
C THR A 164 1.78 16.92 -10.46
N ILE A 165 1.01 17.75 -9.75
CA ILE A 165 -0.10 18.54 -10.29
C ILE A 165 0.27 20.01 -10.25
N ASP A 166 0.23 20.67 -11.41
CA ASP A 166 0.26 22.12 -11.44
C ASP A 166 -1.01 22.68 -10.79
N GLU A 167 -0.83 23.38 -9.67
CA GLU A 167 -1.90 24.02 -8.89
C GLU A 167 -2.81 24.93 -9.74
N ARG A 168 -2.33 25.45 -10.87
CA ARG A 168 -3.11 26.29 -11.80
C ARG A 168 -4.11 25.50 -12.62
N ALA A 169 -3.89 24.19 -12.79
CA ALA A 169 -4.81 23.30 -13.51
C ALA A 169 -5.99 22.84 -12.64
N ILE A 170 -5.93 23.07 -11.32
CA ILE A 170 -6.99 22.70 -10.39
C ILE A 170 -8.07 23.79 -10.41
N ASN A 171 -9.32 23.41 -10.70
CA ASN A 171 -10.46 24.30 -10.51
C ASN A 171 -10.73 24.48 -9.01
N LYS A 172 -10.64 25.71 -8.48
CA LYS A 172 -10.69 25.96 -7.01
C LYS A 172 -11.95 26.69 -6.53
N LYS A 173 -12.59 27.48 -7.39
CA LYS A 173 -13.70 28.39 -7.02
C LYS A 173 -14.93 28.14 -7.91
N ASN A 174 -16.12 28.39 -7.36
CA ASN A 174 -17.41 28.31 -8.07
C ASN A 174 -17.60 27.01 -8.87
N LEU A 175 -17.32 25.88 -8.21
CA LEU A 175 -17.31 24.57 -8.86
C LEU A 175 -18.71 24.12 -9.24
N ASN A 176 -18.93 23.96 -10.53
CA ASN A 176 -20.08 23.23 -11.08
C ASN A 176 -19.73 21.74 -11.24
N THR A 177 -20.74 20.92 -11.54
CA THR A 177 -20.57 19.46 -11.72
C THR A 177 -19.47 19.11 -12.72
N TYR A 178 -19.34 19.85 -13.82
CA TYR A 178 -18.32 19.60 -14.84
C TYR A 178 -16.91 19.87 -14.31
N THR A 179 -16.68 21.04 -13.69
CA THR A 179 -15.37 21.40 -13.12
C THR A 179 -14.94 20.48 -11.96
N LYS A 180 -15.90 19.92 -11.21
CA LYS A 180 -15.61 18.87 -10.21
C LYS A 180 -15.14 17.59 -10.89
N LEU A 181 -15.80 17.17 -11.96
CA LEU A 181 -15.40 15.99 -12.72
C LEU A 181 -14.03 16.19 -13.39
N GLU A 182 -13.73 17.39 -13.90
CA GLU A 182 -12.39 17.72 -14.43
C GLU A 182 -11.31 17.57 -13.35
N ASN A 183 -11.54 18.09 -12.14
CA ASN A 183 -10.62 17.92 -11.02
C ASN A 183 -10.42 16.44 -10.66
N LEU A 184 -11.49 15.65 -10.64
CA LEU A 184 -11.42 14.22 -10.33
C LEU A 184 -10.69 13.44 -11.43
N THR A 185 -10.89 13.79 -12.70
CA THR A 185 -10.12 13.23 -13.81
C THR A 185 -8.64 13.58 -13.67
N LEU A 186 -8.32 14.84 -13.39
CA LEU A 186 -6.95 15.28 -13.13
C LEU A 186 -6.32 14.50 -11.97
N ALA A 187 -7.05 14.32 -10.87
CA ALA A 187 -6.61 13.54 -9.72
C ALA A 187 -6.33 12.08 -10.08
N LEU A 188 -7.23 11.42 -10.84
CA LEU A 188 -7.05 10.02 -11.24
C LEU A 188 -5.84 9.82 -12.15
N MET A 189 -5.70 10.66 -13.19
CA MET A 189 -4.56 10.57 -14.11
C MET A 189 -3.24 10.84 -13.40
N SER A 190 -3.23 11.82 -12.49
CA SER A 190 -2.05 12.15 -11.69
C SER A 190 -1.71 11.07 -10.67
N SER A 191 -2.73 10.43 -10.07
CA SER A 191 -2.55 9.28 -9.18
C SER A 191 -1.90 8.11 -9.93
N GLN A 192 -2.36 7.84 -11.16
CA GLN A 192 -1.75 6.81 -12.00
C GLN A 192 -0.29 7.13 -12.33
N ALA A 193 0.02 8.40 -12.62
CA ALA A 193 1.39 8.83 -12.92
C ALA A 193 2.37 8.64 -11.75
N ILE A 194 1.90 8.71 -10.49
CA ILE A 194 2.73 8.42 -9.30
C ILE A 194 2.73 6.93 -8.90
N GLY A 195 2.05 6.06 -9.66
CA GLY A 195 2.07 4.61 -9.45
C GLY A 195 0.86 4.02 -8.74
N CYS A 196 -0.24 4.76 -8.56
CA CYS A 196 -1.48 4.18 -8.06
C CYS A 196 -2.14 3.27 -9.11
N ASN A 197 -2.66 2.12 -8.66
CA ASN A 197 -3.55 1.30 -9.46
C ASN A 197 -4.98 1.88 -9.40
N ILE A 198 -5.44 2.40 -10.53
CA ILE A 198 -6.77 3.00 -10.70
C ILE A 198 -7.72 2.11 -11.51
N ILE A 199 -7.37 0.84 -11.77
CA ILE A 199 -8.23 -0.09 -12.51
C ILE A 199 -9.60 -0.18 -11.80
N ASN A 200 -10.67 -0.03 -12.56
CA ASN A 200 -12.07 0.00 -12.10
C ASN A 200 -12.49 1.22 -11.25
N ILE A 201 -11.70 2.30 -11.22
CA ILE A 201 -12.08 3.57 -10.59
C ILE A 201 -12.36 4.62 -11.68
N ASP A 202 -13.57 5.19 -11.67
CA ASP A 202 -13.94 6.29 -12.56
C ASP A 202 -14.17 7.59 -11.78
N ASN A 203 -14.02 8.74 -12.45
CA ASN A 203 -14.29 10.05 -11.87
C ASN A 203 -15.74 10.16 -11.37
N ILE A 204 -16.69 9.49 -12.03
CA ILE A 204 -18.09 9.42 -11.62
C ILE A 204 -18.21 8.71 -10.28
N ASP A 205 -17.47 7.62 -10.04
CA ASP A 205 -17.56 6.87 -8.80
C ASP A 205 -17.01 7.68 -7.60
N LEU A 206 -15.95 8.45 -7.83
CA LEU A 206 -15.40 9.40 -6.86
C LEU A 206 -16.34 10.58 -6.62
N SER A 207 -17.00 11.10 -7.67
CA SER A 207 -17.99 12.18 -7.53
C SER A 207 -19.20 11.77 -6.69
N LYS A 208 -19.53 10.47 -6.67
CA LYS A 208 -20.57 9.87 -5.81
C LYS A 208 -20.08 9.62 -4.38
N GLY A 209 -18.78 9.77 -4.10
CA GLY A 209 -18.18 9.44 -2.80
C GLY A 209 -18.25 7.95 -2.48
N THR A 210 -18.01 7.09 -3.47
CA THR A 210 -18.07 5.63 -3.28
C THR A 210 -16.98 5.18 -2.30
N ALA A 211 -17.35 4.85 -1.07
CA ALA A 211 -16.42 4.77 0.06
C ALA A 211 -15.23 3.81 -0.14
N HIS A 212 -15.45 2.57 -0.61
CA HIS A 212 -14.35 1.62 -0.83
C HIS A 212 -13.34 2.08 -1.91
N LEU A 213 -13.80 2.80 -2.93
CA LEU A 213 -12.92 3.34 -3.98
C LEU A 213 -12.16 4.57 -3.48
N VAL A 214 -12.82 5.44 -2.72
CA VAL A 214 -12.19 6.60 -2.08
C VAL A 214 -11.10 6.14 -1.12
N LEU A 215 -11.42 5.23 -0.18
CA LEU A 215 -10.43 4.72 0.78
C LEU A 215 -9.27 4.01 0.07
N GLY A 216 -9.57 3.18 -0.93
CA GLY A 216 -8.54 2.48 -1.70
C GLY A 216 -7.59 3.43 -2.44
N LEU A 217 -8.11 4.51 -3.01
CA LEU A 217 -7.29 5.53 -3.67
C LEU A 217 -6.48 6.35 -2.66
N LEU A 218 -7.12 6.85 -1.59
CA LEU A 218 -6.45 7.62 -0.55
C LEU A 218 -5.32 6.84 0.11
N TRP A 219 -5.54 5.56 0.42
CA TRP A 219 -4.50 4.68 0.96
C TRP A 219 -3.28 4.60 0.06
N GLN A 220 -3.47 4.37 -1.25
CA GLN A 220 -2.35 4.29 -2.19
C GLN A 220 -1.55 5.59 -2.23
N ILE A 221 -2.23 6.75 -2.27
CA ILE A 221 -1.57 8.07 -2.27
C ILE A 221 -0.80 8.29 -0.96
N ILE A 222 -1.43 8.03 0.20
CA ILE A 222 -0.80 8.18 1.52
C ILE A 222 0.40 7.25 1.65
N ARG A 223 0.28 6.00 1.21
CA ARG A 223 1.37 5.00 1.23
C ARG A 223 2.56 5.46 0.40
N ILE A 224 2.33 5.99 -0.81
CA ILE A 224 3.39 6.56 -1.64
C ILE A 224 4.08 7.71 -0.91
N GLY A 225 3.31 8.65 -0.36
CA GLY A 225 3.87 9.81 0.35
C GLY A 225 4.70 9.43 1.59
N LEU A 226 4.24 8.46 2.38
CA LEU A 226 4.96 7.96 3.55
C LEU A 226 6.30 7.30 3.17
N PHE A 227 6.32 6.54 2.07
CA PHE A 227 7.50 5.80 1.66
C PHE A 227 8.48 6.60 0.82
N ASN A 228 8.02 7.62 0.09
CA ASN A 228 8.89 8.51 -0.67
C ASN A 228 9.86 9.29 0.24
N GLN A 229 9.53 9.44 1.53
CA GLN A 229 10.41 10.06 2.53
C GLN A 229 11.50 9.12 3.07
N ILE A 230 11.41 7.81 2.77
CA ILE A 230 12.33 6.78 3.28
C ILE A 230 13.39 6.50 2.21
N ASP A 231 14.22 7.51 1.96
CA ASP A 231 15.37 7.39 1.06
C ASP A 231 16.64 7.98 1.69
N LEU A 232 17.79 7.78 1.05
CA LEU A 232 19.07 8.28 1.54
C LEU A 232 19.21 9.81 1.45
N GLN A 233 18.35 10.48 0.66
CA GLN A 233 18.39 11.94 0.52
C GLN A 233 17.72 12.61 1.72
N HIS A 234 16.53 12.14 2.09
CA HIS A 234 15.74 12.63 3.21
C HIS A 234 16.21 12.03 4.54
N CYS A 235 16.67 10.78 4.53
CA CYS A 235 17.18 10.07 5.69
C CYS A 235 18.63 9.60 5.47
N PRO A 236 19.65 10.50 5.54
CA PRO A 236 21.05 10.11 5.35
C PRO A 236 21.48 8.98 6.29
N GLY A 237 20.91 8.88 7.49
CA GLY A 237 21.23 7.83 8.46
C GLY A 237 20.93 6.39 8.02
N LEU A 238 20.20 6.17 6.92
CA LEU A 238 19.88 4.83 6.40
C LEU A 238 21.12 3.99 6.08
N PHE A 239 22.28 4.59 5.77
CA PHE A 239 23.52 3.83 5.54
C PHE A 239 23.93 2.97 6.75
N ARG A 240 23.47 3.31 7.97
CA ARG A 240 23.74 2.53 9.18
C ARG A 240 23.03 1.18 9.21
N LEU A 241 22.07 0.97 8.31
CA LEU A 241 21.32 -0.28 8.17
C LEU A 241 22.02 -1.29 7.25
N LEU A 242 23.16 -0.91 6.65
CA LEU A 242 23.99 -1.83 5.87
C LEU A 242 24.52 -2.94 6.77
N ARG A 243 24.38 -4.19 6.31
CA ARG A 243 24.99 -5.35 6.94
C ARG A 243 26.41 -5.54 6.41
N ASP A 244 27.19 -6.37 7.10
CA ASP A 244 28.56 -6.68 6.69
C ASP A 244 28.59 -7.23 5.26
N GLY A 245 29.33 -6.53 4.39
CA GLY A 245 29.46 -6.89 2.97
C GLY A 245 28.37 -6.34 2.04
N GLU A 246 27.34 -5.65 2.55
CA GLU A 246 26.35 -4.96 1.70
C GLU A 246 26.84 -3.57 1.27
N THR A 247 26.47 -3.17 0.05
CA THR A 247 26.70 -1.84 -0.48
C THR A 247 25.46 -0.95 -0.37
N LEU A 248 25.62 0.36 -0.55
CA LEU A 248 24.48 1.28 -0.64
C LEU A 248 23.52 0.96 -1.79
N ASP A 249 24.02 0.34 -2.87
CA ASP A 249 23.17 -0.08 -3.98
C ASP A 249 22.26 -1.25 -3.56
N ASP A 250 22.77 -2.18 -2.75
CA ASP A 250 21.97 -3.28 -2.21
C ASP A 250 20.85 -2.76 -1.30
N LEU A 251 21.14 -1.75 -0.48
CA LEU A 251 20.12 -1.10 0.36
C LEU A 251 19.04 -0.41 -0.48
N ARG A 252 19.40 0.23 -1.59
CA ARG A 252 18.46 0.91 -2.51
C ARG A 252 17.54 -0.05 -3.27
N ARG A 253 17.91 -1.33 -3.38
CA ARG A 253 17.11 -2.36 -4.04
C ARG A 253 16.00 -2.91 -3.15
N LEU A 254 16.03 -2.62 -1.85
CA LEU A 254 15.02 -3.05 -0.90
C LEU A 254 13.74 -2.22 -1.02
N SER A 255 12.61 -2.84 -0.70
CA SER A 255 11.36 -2.09 -0.58
C SER A 255 11.41 -1.16 0.65
N PRO A 256 10.62 -0.06 0.67
CA PRO A 256 10.50 0.79 1.84
C PRO A 256 10.11 0.04 3.11
N GLU A 257 9.24 -0.97 3.01
CA GLU A 257 8.87 -1.83 4.14
C GLU A 257 10.04 -2.66 4.65
N GLU A 258 10.87 -3.22 3.76
CA GLU A 258 12.08 -3.95 4.13
C GLU A 258 13.10 -3.05 4.83
N ILE A 259 13.26 -1.81 4.34
CA ILE A 259 14.10 -0.79 4.99
C ILE A 259 13.57 -0.46 6.40
N LEU A 260 12.25 -0.26 6.54
CA LEU A 260 11.63 -0.01 7.84
C LEU A 260 11.81 -1.18 8.80
N MET A 261 11.61 -2.42 8.35
CA MET A 261 11.83 -3.61 9.19
C MET A 261 13.29 -3.73 9.63
N ARG A 262 14.25 -3.46 8.72
CA ARG A 262 15.68 -3.40 9.07
C ARG A 262 15.95 -2.31 10.10
N TRP A 263 15.34 -1.13 9.94
CA TRP A 263 15.50 -0.02 10.87
C TRP A 263 14.95 -0.33 12.27
N VAL A 264 13.78 -0.95 12.37
CA VAL A 264 13.23 -1.40 13.66
C VAL A 264 14.18 -2.41 14.31
N ASN A 265 14.60 -3.42 13.57
CA ASN A 265 15.48 -4.47 14.08
C ASN A 265 16.87 -3.95 14.50
N TYR A 266 17.41 -2.96 13.77
CA TYR A 266 18.64 -2.27 14.14
C TYR A 266 18.55 -1.63 15.54
N HIS A 267 17.43 -0.96 15.84
CA HIS A 267 17.23 -0.35 17.16
C HIS A 267 16.96 -1.38 18.25
N LEU A 268 16.18 -2.44 17.96
CA LEU A 268 15.96 -3.53 18.91
C LEU A 268 17.27 -4.23 19.29
N GLU A 269 18.16 -4.47 18.33
CA GLU A 269 19.47 -5.06 18.57
C GLU A 269 20.34 -4.17 19.46
N ARG A 270 20.36 -2.86 19.22
CA ARG A 270 21.08 -1.89 20.05
C ARG A 270 20.51 -1.75 21.46
N ALA A 271 19.21 -2.01 21.62
CA ALA A 271 18.56 -2.11 22.92
C ALA A 271 18.79 -3.47 23.63
N GLY A 272 19.54 -4.39 23.00
CA GLY A 272 19.83 -5.73 23.55
C GLY A 272 18.65 -6.71 23.50
N ILE A 273 17.60 -6.38 22.75
CA ILE A 273 16.40 -7.21 22.62
C ILE A 273 16.69 -8.34 21.64
N GLN A 274 16.26 -9.56 21.94
CA GLN A 274 16.46 -10.73 21.07
C GLN A 274 15.34 -10.91 20.04
N ARG A 275 14.11 -10.50 20.39
CA ARG A 275 12.96 -10.52 19.49
C ARG A 275 13.22 -9.66 18.25
N ARG A 276 12.81 -10.13 17.08
CA ARG A 276 12.93 -9.43 15.80
C ARG A 276 11.56 -9.30 15.12
N LEU A 277 11.39 -8.18 14.43
CA LEU A 277 10.23 -7.88 13.61
C LEU A 277 10.40 -8.51 12.22
N HIS A 278 9.43 -9.32 11.80
CA HIS A 278 9.38 -9.92 10.46
C HIS A 278 8.17 -9.44 9.65
N ASN A 279 7.18 -8.83 10.29
CA ASN A 279 5.99 -8.26 9.66
C ASN A 279 5.39 -7.13 10.51
N PHE A 280 4.61 -6.23 9.90
CA PHE A 280 3.83 -5.20 10.61
C PHE A 280 2.41 -5.64 10.95
N THR A 281 2.19 -6.95 11.14
CA THR A 281 0.88 -7.50 11.51
C THR A 281 0.97 -8.21 12.85
N SER A 282 1.21 -9.53 12.88
CA SER A 282 1.22 -10.33 14.11
C SER A 282 2.28 -9.88 15.10
N ASP A 283 3.46 -9.48 14.62
CA ASP A 283 4.64 -9.28 15.47
C ASP A 283 4.54 -8.03 16.36
N ILE A 284 3.62 -7.10 16.04
CA ILE A 284 3.45 -5.83 16.75
C ILE A 284 2.17 -5.76 17.60
N THR A 285 1.33 -6.80 17.54
CA THR A 285 -0.01 -6.78 18.17
C THR A 285 0.02 -6.61 19.69
N ASP A 286 1.04 -7.15 20.34
CA ASP A 286 1.24 -7.06 21.80
C ASP A 286 1.89 -5.74 22.25
N SER A 287 2.28 -4.88 21.31
CA SER A 287 3.00 -3.61 21.55
C SER A 287 4.38 -3.74 22.20
N GLU A 288 4.95 -4.94 22.35
CA GLU A 288 6.27 -5.13 22.99
C GLU A 288 7.37 -4.47 22.14
N ILE A 289 7.38 -4.76 20.83
CA ILE A 289 8.32 -4.16 19.88
C ILE A 289 8.18 -2.64 19.86
N TYR A 290 6.94 -2.11 19.83
CA TYR A 290 6.71 -0.67 19.85
C TYR A 290 7.23 -0.02 21.13
N THR A 291 7.06 -0.65 22.28
CA THR A 291 7.50 -0.10 23.57
C THR A 291 9.03 0.02 23.61
N HIS A 292 9.74 -1.03 23.21
CA HIS A 292 11.21 -1.00 23.14
C HIS A 292 11.71 0.01 22.09
N LEU A 293 11.10 0.02 20.91
CA LEU A 293 11.48 0.93 19.83
C LEU A 293 11.32 2.39 20.25
N LEU A 294 10.16 2.76 20.81
CA LEU A 294 9.89 4.13 21.27
C LEU A 294 10.87 4.56 22.35
N HIS A 295 11.16 3.69 23.32
CA HIS A 295 12.15 3.98 24.35
C HIS A 295 13.57 4.20 23.76
N GLN A 296 13.93 3.46 22.71
CA GLN A 296 15.23 3.55 22.08
C GLN A 296 15.40 4.81 21.19
N ILE A 297 14.34 5.28 20.54
CA ILE A 297 14.40 6.40 19.58
C ILE A 297 14.01 7.75 20.19
N ALA A 298 13.29 7.74 21.32
CA ALA A 298 12.86 8.97 21.97
C ALA A 298 14.06 9.76 22.50
N PRO A 299 14.10 11.09 22.31
CA PRO A 299 15.14 11.91 22.91
C PRO A 299 15.11 11.82 24.44
N ASN A 300 16.29 11.89 25.05
CA ASN A 300 16.41 11.90 26.50
C ASN A 300 15.57 13.03 27.11
N GLY A 301 14.77 12.72 28.13
CA GLY A 301 13.94 13.69 28.85
C GLY A 301 12.46 13.74 28.43
N TYR A 302 12.03 13.01 27.41
CA TYR A 302 10.62 12.94 26.97
C TYR A 302 9.75 11.95 27.77
N GLY A 303 10.27 11.40 28.87
CA GLY A 303 9.51 10.54 29.77
C GLY A 303 9.08 9.19 29.19
N VAL A 304 9.67 8.75 28.08
CA VAL A 304 9.35 7.44 27.47
C VAL A 304 10.03 6.33 28.25
N THR A 305 9.24 5.45 28.88
CA THR A 305 9.71 4.38 29.75
C THR A 305 9.23 3.00 29.29
N LEU A 306 9.85 1.96 29.84
CA LEU A 306 9.44 0.57 29.62
C LEU A 306 8.31 0.11 30.56
N ALA A 307 7.71 1.01 31.34
CA ALA A 307 6.62 0.71 32.27
C ALA A 307 5.44 -0.07 31.64
N PRO A 308 5.03 0.19 30.37
CA PRO A 308 3.94 -0.56 29.74
C PRO A 308 4.17 -2.08 29.65
N LEU A 309 5.43 -2.55 29.64
CA LEU A 309 5.74 -3.99 29.60
C LEU A 309 5.37 -4.72 30.89
N GLY A 310 5.29 -4.00 32.01
CA GLY A 310 4.90 -4.56 33.30
C GLY A 310 3.40 -4.71 33.49
N VAL A 311 2.58 -4.27 32.53
CA VAL A 311 1.12 -4.27 32.67
C VAL A 311 0.52 -5.50 32.00
N GLN A 312 -0.28 -6.27 32.74
CA GLN A 312 -1.00 -7.44 32.22
C GLN A 312 -2.48 -7.12 32.04
N GLY A 313 -3.04 -7.47 30.86
CA GLY A 313 -4.48 -7.33 30.53
C GLY A 313 -4.82 -6.19 29.57
N ASN A 314 -6.10 -6.11 29.17
CA ASN A 314 -6.65 -5.00 28.37
C ASN A 314 -6.86 -3.78 29.27
N VAL A 315 -5.79 -3.03 29.48
CA VAL A 315 -5.87 -1.68 30.05
C VAL A 315 -6.58 -0.78 29.04
N PRO A 316 -7.54 0.07 29.44
CA PRO A 316 -8.08 1.09 28.53
C PRO A 316 -6.95 2.05 28.13
N ARG A 317 -6.39 1.87 26.92
CA ARG A 317 -5.26 2.67 26.39
C ARG A 317 -5.74 3.88 25.56
N GLY A 318 -6.77 4.57 26.02
CA GLY A 318 -7.30 5.76 25.35
C GLY A 318 -7.70 6.80 26.38
N TRP A 319 -6.94 7.90 26.41
CA TRP A 319 -7.27 9.22 26.97
C TRP A 319 -8.59 9.32 27.73
N SER A 320 -8.59 8.93 29.00
CA SER A 320 -9.49 9.47 30.00
C SER A 320 -8.63 10.21 31.00
N ASP A 321 -8.99 11.48 31.25
CA ASP A 321 -8.49 12.35 32.32
C ASP A 321 -7.32 13.27 31.96
N VAL A 322 -7.68 14.36 31.26
CA VAL A 322 -7.21 15.69 31.65
C VAL A 322 -8.45 16.52 32.00
N GLY A 323 -8.79 16.49 33.29
CA GLY A 323 -9.71 17.40 33.95
C GLY A 323 -8.99 18.01 35.15
#